data_AF-A0A7X6TZU2-F1
#
_entry.id   AF-A0A7X6TZU2-F1
#
_cell.length_a   1.000
_cell.length_b   1.000
_cell.length_c   1.000
_cell.angle_alpha   90.00
_cell.angle_beta   90.00
_cell.angle_gamma   90.00
#
_symmetry.space_group_name_H-M   'P 1'
#
loop_
_entity.id
_entity.type
_entity.pdbx_description
1 polymer ?
#
loop_
_entity_poly.entity_id
_entity_poly.type
_entity_poly.pdbx_seq_one_letter_code
_entity_poly.pdbx_strand_id
1 'polypeptide(L)'
;MKAQSRGCWVLVLKSGQSIPEKRSMMESIAGTGLDPKYNFKLIRRGRKSGVLCHITSLASPHGIGTLGDEALDFIDFLVLSGQSCWQILPLGVTGYGDSPYQSVSDRAGNPYLIDPADLIRENLLSPDAPKEFNFGEDPRLADFGLLWENRKKLLWLAWETF
;
A
#
# COMPACT_ATOMS: atom_id res chain seq x y z
N MET A 1 20.82 10.17 22.58
CA MET A 1 19.64 10.06 21.69
C MET A 1 20.03 9.19 20.50
N LYS A 2 19.47 7.98 20.38
CA LYS A 2 19.70 7.10 19.20
C LYS A 2 18.48 7.21 18.31
N ALA A 3 18.57 8.03 17.25
CA ALA A 3 17.64 7.97 16.14
C ALA A 3 18.03 6.75 15.30
N GLN A 4 17.18 5.73 15.27
CA GLN A 4 17.38 4.52 14.48
C GLN A 4 16.28 4.48 13.41
N SER A 5 16.44 5.30 12.37
CA SER A 5 15.64 5.23 11.15
C SER A 5 16.09 4.02 10.33
N ARG A 6 15.52 2.85 10.62
CA ARG A 6 15.63 1.68 9.74
C ARG A 6 14.24 1.36 9.20
N GLY A 7 13.72 2.26 8.36
CA GLY A 7 12.42 2.14 7.73
C GLY A 7 12.50 1.26 6.49
N CYS A 8 12.32 -0.04 6.67
CA CYS A 8 11.95 -0.94 5.60
C CYS A 8 10.78 -1.79 6.09
N TRP A 9 9.64 -1.68 5.41
CA TRP A 9 8.43 -2.38 5.78
C TRP A 9 8.39 -3.70 5.03
N VAL A 10 8.09 -4.79 5.73
CA VAL A 10 7.94 -6.12 5.11
C VAL A 10 6.53 -6.61 5.41
N LEU A 11 5.69 -6.66 4.38
CA LEU A 11 4.44 -7.39 4.42
C LEU A 11 4.74 -8.87 4.25
N VAL A 12 4.02 -9.72 4.97
CA VAL A 12 4.26 -11.16 4.98
C VAL A 12 3.03 -11.89 4.46
N LEU A 13 3.23 -12.69 3.42
CA LEU A 13 2.20 -13.37 2.63
C LEU A 13 2.21 -14.87 2.94
N LYS A 14 1.05 -15.52 2.81
CA LYS A 14 0.92 -16.98 2.99
C LYS A 14 0.51 -17.64 1.68
N SER A 15 1.22 -18.69 1.29
CA SER A 15 0.78 -19.60 0.22
C SER A 15 0.04 -20.81 0.80
N GLY A 16 -1.13 -21.11 0.23
CA GLY A 16 -1.88 -22.36 0.37
C GLY A 16 -2.54 -22.65 1.72
N GLN A 17 -3.82 -22.28 1.89
CA GLN A 17 -4.92 -23.11 2.46
C GLN A 17 -6.26 -22.36 2.30
N SER A 18 -7.34 -23.11 2.07
CA SER A 18 -8.72 -22.63 1.96
C SER A 18 -9.20 -21.90 3.22
N ILE A 19 -10.09 -20.92 3.02
CA ILE A 19 -10.76 -20.15 4.07
C ILE A 19 -11.47 -21.13 5.03
N PRO A 20 -11.09 -21.23 6.33
CA PRO A 20 -11.82 -22.09 7.25
C PRO A 20 -13.02 -21.34 7.82
N GLU A 21 -14.19 -21.95 7.72
CA GLU A 21 -15.39 -21.59 8.48
C GLU A 21 -15.15 -21.74 10.00
N LYS A 22 -15.57 -20.70 10.74
CA LYS A 22 -15.90 -20.64 12.18
C LYS A 22 -14.83 -20.97 13.23
N ARG A 23 -14.41 -19.88 13.91
CA ARG A 23 -14.45 -19.62 15.37
C ARG A 23 -14.30 -20.83 16.29
N SER A 24 -13.08 -21.04 16.80
CA SER A 24 -12.85 -21.59 18.13
C SER A 24 -11.47 -21.21 18.67
N MET A 25 -11.48 -20.80 19.95
CA MET A 25 -10.35 -20.69 20.88
C MET A 25 -9.35 -19.53 20.72
N MET A 26 -9.69 -18.41 21.36
CA MET A 26 -8.76 -17.42 21.90
C MET A 26 -7.88 -18.05 22.99
N GLU A 27 -6.73 -18.60 22.63
CA GLU A 27 -5.62 -18.76 23.56
C GLU A 27 -4.39 -17.98 23.09
N SER A 28 -4.29 -16.77 23.63
CA SER A 28 -3.10 -16.28 24.32
C SER A 28 -1.75 -16.83 23.84
N ILE A 29 -1.18 -16.29 22.76
CA ILE A 29 0.28 -16.17 22.60
C ILE A 29 0.67 -14.81 22.00
N ALA A 30 1.08 -13.92 22.91
CA ALA A 30 2.07 -12.84 22.74
C ALA A 30 1.68 -11.56 21.96
N GLY A 31 0.83 -10.73 22.57
CA GLY A 31 1.08 -9.29 22.74
C GLY A 31 1.06 -8.35 21.53
N THR A 32 0.69 -8.81 20.33
CA THR A 32 0.60 -7.96 19.13
C THR A 32 -0.83 -7.58 18.75
N GLY A 33 -1.86 -8.22 19.31
CA GLY A 33 -3.26 -8.03 18.91
C GLY A 33 -3.59 -8.50 17.48
N LEU A 34 -2.61 -9.07 16.77
CA LEU A 34 -2.77 -9.59 15.41
C LEU A 34 -3.22 -11.05 15.47
N ASP A 35 -4.17 -11.40 14.60
CA ASP A 35 -4.55 -12.80 14.33
C ASP A 35 -3.25 -13.63 14.15
N PRO A 36 -3.12 -14.81 14.80
CA PRO A 36 -1.94 -15.67 14.68
C PRO A 36 -1.49 -15.90 13.23
N LYS A 37 -2.40 -15.84 12.25
CA LYS A 37 -2.06 -15.98 10.83
C LYS A 37 -1.23 -14.82 10.27
N TYR A 38 -1.31 -13.63 10.85
CA TYR A 38 -0.55 -12.43 10.49
C TYR A 38 0.61 -12.13 11.45
N ASN A 39 0.89 -13.02 12.40
CA ASN A 39 1.98 -12.85 13.33
C ASN A 39 3.34 -13.09 12.65
N PHE A 40 4.04 -12.00 12.28
CA PHE A 40 5.33 -12.04 11.59
C PHE A 40 6.42 -12.85 12.30
N LYS A 41 6.35 -13.04 13.63
CA LYS A 41 7.32 -13.87 14.38
C LYS A 41 7.15 -15.36 14.07
N LEU A 42 5.91 -15.81 13.87
CA LEU A 42 5.61 -17.18 13.45
C LEU A 42 6.03 -17.41 11.99
N ILE A 43 5.84 -16.39 11.14
CA ILE A 43 6.14 -16.52 9.72
C ILE A 43 7.66 -16.49 9.43
N ARG A 44 8.47 -15.95 10.34
CA ARG A 44 9.95 -15.93 10.25
C ARG A 44 10.65 -17.30 10.37
N ARG A 45 9.93 -18.40 10.63
CA ARG A 45 10.52 -19.74 10.74
C ARG A 45 10.64 -20.41 9.37
N GLY A 46 11.76 -21.11 9.15
CA GLY A 46 12.05 -21.84 7.91
C GLY A 46 12.61 -20.95 6.78
N ARG A 47 12.82 -21.54 5.60
CA ARG A 47 13.25 -20.82 4.39
C ARG A 47 12.09 -20.01 3.82
N LYS A 48 12.35 -18.76 3.45
CA LYS A 48 11.38 -17.83 2.86
C LYS A 48 12.00 -17.08 1.69
N SER A 49 11.16 -16.73 0.73
CA SER A 49 11.48 -15.83 -0.37
C SER A 49 10.44 -14.71 -0.44
N GLY A 50 10.80 -13.63 -1.11
CA GLY A 50 9.92 -12.49 -1.28
C GLY A 50 10.39 -11.56 -2.36
N VAL A 51 9.58 -10.54 -2.63
CA VAL A 51 9.84 -9.52 -3.65
C VAL A 51 9.98 -8.16 -2.97
N LEU A 52 10.98 -7.38 -3.40
CA LEU A 52 11.08 -5.96 -3.08
C LEU A 52 10.43 -5.18 -4.23
N CYS A 53 9.32 -4.52 -3.95
CA CYS A 53 8.61 -3.68 -4.91
C CYS A 53 7.91 -2.55 -4.15
N HIS A 54 7.99 -1.31 -4.62
CA HIS A 54 7.22 -0.24 -4.01
C HIS A 54 5.78 -0.26 -4.51
N ILE A 55 4.83 0.19 -3.69
CA ILE A 55 3.43 0.32 -4.11
C ILE A 55 3.32 1.26 -5.30
N THR A 56 4.10 2.34 -5.32
CA THR A 56 4.09 3.31 -6.44
C THR A 56 4.54 2.72 -7.77
N SER A 57 5.19 1.55 -7.76
CA SER A 57 5.64 0.84 -8.96
C SER A 57 4.58 -0.11 -9.52
N LEU A 58 3.46 -0.29 -8.83
CA LEU A 58 2.34 -1.06 -9.35
C LEU A 58 1.67 -0.28 -10.48
N ALA A 59 1.24 -0.99 -11.51
CA ALA A 59 0.47 -0.39 -12.60
C ALA A 59 -0.89 0.07 -12.06
N SER A 60 -1.28 1.31 -12.35
CA SER A 60 -2.57 1.86 -11.96
C SER A 60 -3.04 2.85 -13.04
N PRO A 61 -4.35 2.95 -13.32
CA PRO A 61 -4.88 3.91 -14.28
C PRO A 61 -4.78 5.36 -13.78
N HIS A 62 -4.37 5.57 -12.53
CA HIS A 62 -4.32 6.88 -11.89
C HIS A 62 -2.90 7.46 -11.81
N GLY A 63 -1.98 6.98 -12.65
CA GLY A 63 -0.61 7.50 -12.84
C GLY A 63 0.44 7.06 -11.80
N ILE A 64 0.02 6.43 -10.70
CA ILE A 64 0.92 5.84 -9.72
C ILE A 64 0.20 4.69 -9.03
N GLY A 65 0.92 3.64 -8.67
CA GLY A 65 0.33 2.56 -7.91
C GLY A 65 -0.15 3.01 -6.52
N THR A 66 -1.32 2.53 -6.14
CA THR A 66 -2.07 2.89 -4.92
C THR A 66 -2.30 1.66 -4.05
N LEU A 67 -2.87 1.86 -2.86
CA LEU A 67 -3.33 0.79 -1.97
C LEU A 67 -4.77 0.34 -2.32
N GLY A 68 -5.05 0.16 -3.62
CA GLY A 68 -6.33 -0.30 -4.15
C GLY A 68 -6.29 -1.76 -4.62
N ASP A 69 -7.12 -2.06 -5.62
CA ASP A 69 -7.27 -3.39 -6.19
C ASP A 69 -5.93 -3.91 -6.78
N GLU A 70 -5.09 -3.06 -7.36
CA GLU A 70 -3.82 -3.50 -7.95
C GLU A 70 -2.79 -3.96 -6.91
N ALA A 71 -2.86 -3.42 -5.68
CA ALA A 71 -2.07 -3.92 -4.57
C ALA A 71 -2.56 -5.30 -4.09
N LEU A 72 -3.88 -5.54 -4.13
CA LEU A 72 -4.47 -6.84 -3.82
C LEU A 72 -4.10 -7.87 -4.89
N ASP A 73 -4.19 -7.51 -6.17
CA ASP A 73 -3.78 -8.35 -7.29
C ASP A 73 -2.30 -8.72 -7.21
N PHE A 74 -1.44 -7.77 -6.80
CA PHE A 74 -0.02 -8.05 -6.59
C PHE A 74 0.21 -9.00 -5.41
N ILE A 75 -0.55 -8.87 -4.34
CA ILE A 75 -0.52 -9.81 -3.21
C ILE A 75 -0.92 -11.22 -3.68
N ASP A 76 -1.99 -11.33 -4.46
CA ASP A 76 -2.45 -12.60 -5.02
C ASP A 76 -1.39 -13.21 -5.94
N PHE A 77 -0.78 -12.41 -6.82
CA PHE A 77 0.36 -12.85 -7.64
C PHE A 77 1.51 -13.41 -6.79
N LEU A 78 1.87 -12.74 -5.70
CA LEU A 78 2.95 -13.19 -4.82
C LEU A 78 2.59 -14.50 -4.10
N VAL A 79 1.34 -14.62 -3.62
CA VAL A 79 0.81 -15.84 -3.00
C VAL A 79 0.85 -17.01 -3.97
N LEU A 80 0.35 -16.81 -5.20
CA LEU A 80 0.35 -17.80 -6.27
C LEU A 80 1.77 -18.19 -6.70
N SER A 81 2.71 -17.24 -6.64
CA SER A 81 4.13 -17.45 -6.94
C SER A 81 4.92 -18.07 -5.78
N GLY A 82 4.25 -18.47 -4.69
CA GLY A 82 4.87 -19.06 -3.50
C GLY A 82 5.74 -18.09 -2.69
N GLN A 83 5.66 -16.79 -2.96
CA GLN A 83 6.37 -15.77 -2.21
C GLN A 83 5.73 -15.59 -0.84
N SER A 84 6.55 -15.44 0.18
CA SER A 84 6.10 -15.30 1.56
C SER A 84 6.29 -13.88 2.10
N CYS A 85 6.98 -13.00 1.38
CA CYS A 85 7.25 -11.63 1.83
C CYS A 85 7.12 -10.65 0.66
N TRP A 86 6.57 -9.48 0.93
CA TRP A 86 6.62 -8.30 0.08
C TRP A 86 7.30 -7.17 0.86
N GLN A 87 8.52 -6.84 0.47
CA GLN A 87 9.27 -5.74 1.05
C GLN A 87 8.95 -4.44 0.33
N ILE A 88 8.68 -3.38 1.10
CA ILE A 88 8.26 -2.06 0.63
C ILE A 88 9.19 -1.00 1.26
N LEU A 89 9.46 0.07 0.51
CA LEU A 89 10.14 1.27 1.00
C LEU A 89 9.25 2.05 1.99
N PRO A 90 9.74 3.11 2.66
CA PRO A 90 8.90 3.89 3.57
C PRO A 90 7.66 4.48 2.89
N LEU A 91 6.52 4.39 3.58
CA LEU A 91 5.21 4.86 3.11
C LEU A 91 4.91 6.33 3.47
N GLY A 92 5.92 7.05 3.98
CA GLY A 92 5.76 8.42 4.44
C GLY A 92 5.56 9.40 3.29
N VAL A 93 4.98 10.57 3.61
CA VAL A 93 4.89 11.70 2.67
C VAL A 93 6.27 12.02 2.11
N THR A 94 6.42 12.13 0.80
CA THR A 94 7.70 12.49 0.20
C THR A 94 7.99 13.99 0.33
N GLY A 95 9.25 14.34 0.57
CA GLY A 95 9.74 15.71 0.56
C GLY A 95 10.23 16.13 -0.83
N TYR A 96 11.08 17.17 -0.85
CA TYR A 96 11.69 17.66 -2.09
C TYR A 96 12.54 16.58 -2.76
N GLY A 97 12.19 16.17 -3.98
CA GLY A 97 12.88 15.12 -4.75
C GLY A 97 12.20 13.75 -4.71
N ASP A 98 10.97 13.65 -4.18
CA ASP A 98 10.10 12.45 -4.25
C ASP A 98 10.70 11.18 -3.65
N SER A 99 11.72 11.33 -2.82
CA SER A 99 12.39 10.22 -2.16
C SER A 99 11.57 9.73 -0.95
N PRO A 100 11.24 8.43 -0.86
CA PRO A 100 10.53 7.87 0.29
C PRO A 100 11.36 7.93 1.59
N TYR A 101 12.67 8.18 1.49
CA TYR A 101 13.55 8.35 2.66
C TYR A 101 13.66 9.79 3.15
N GLN A 102 13.15 10.76 2.38
CA GLN A 102 13.18 12.18 2.72
C GLN A 102 11.78 12.65 3.09
N SER A 103 11.21 12.03 4.13
CA SER A 103 9.88 12.40 4.59
C SER A 103 9.88 13.62 5.50
N VAL A 104 8.86 14.45 5.35
CA VAL A 104 8.57 15.59 6.24
C VAL A 104 7.85 15.17 7.53
N SER A 105 7.44 13.89 7.64
CA SER A 105 6.76 13.33 8.81
C SER A 105 7.21 11.89 9.06
N ASP A 106 7.32 11.51 10.32
CA ASP A 106 7.62 10.14 10.75
C ASP A 106 6.37 9.26 10.93
N ARG A 107 5.17 9.86 10.84
CA ARG A 107 3.89 9.21 11.15
C ARG A 107 2.83 9.33 10.06
N ALA A 108 2.88 10.37 9.23
CA ALA A 108 1.89 10.56 8.16
C ALA A 108 2.17 9.62 6.98
N GLY A 109 1.11 8.98 6.46
CA GLY A 109 1.18 8.24 5.21
C GLY A 109 1.18 9.16 3.99
N ASN A 110 1.70 8.67 2.86
CA ASN A 110 1.70 9.41 1.60
C ASN A 110 0.29 9.44 0.97
N PRO A 111 -0.34 10.62 0.78
CA PRO A 111 -1.65 10.75 0.15
C PRO A 111 -1.73 10.18 -1.27
N TYR A 112 -0.60 10.07 -1.97
CA TYR A 112 -0.57 9.49 -3.32
C TYR A 112 -0.91 8.01 -3.35
N LEU A 113 -0.83 7.32 -2.21
CA LEU A 113 -1.17 5.90 -2.08
C LEU A 113 -2.67 5.67 -1.85
N ILE A 114 -3.46 6.73 -1.67
CA ILE A 114 -4.92 6.62 -1.57
C ILE A 114 -5.46 6.31 -2.96
N ASP A 115 -6.29 5.28 -3.03
CA ASP A 115 -6.86 4.84 -4.29
C ASP A 115 -8.13 5.62 -4.68
N PRO A 116 -8.18 6.26 -5.86
CA PRO A 116 -9.40 6.92 -6.32
C PRO A 116 -10.59 5.99 -6.53
N ALA A 117 -10.38 4.72 -6.90
CA ALA A 117 -11.48 3.79 -7.12
C ALA A 117 -12.17 3.42 -5.80
N ASP A 118 -11.40 3.27 -4.71
CA ASP A 118 -11.95 3.15 -3.35
C ASP A 118 -12.84 4.34 -2.97
N LEU A 119 -12.40 5.58 -3.25
CA LEU A 119 -13.20 6.78 -2.98
C LEU A 119 -14.50 6.82 -3.79
N ILE A 120 -14.48 6.32 -5.02
CA ILE A 120 -15.69 6.17 -5.85
C ILE A 120 -16.61 5.11 -5.26
N ARG A 121 -16.07 3.96 -4.82
CA ARG A 121 -16.86 2.89 -4.15
C ARG A 121 -17.57 3.39 -2.91
N GLU A 122 -16.95 4.31 -2.18
CA GLU A 122 -17.53 4.93 -0.97
C GLU A 122 -18.48 6.10 -1.27
N ASN A 123 -18.73 6.42 -2.55
CA ASN A 123 -19.54 7.58 -3.00
C ASN A 123 -18.98 8.94 -2.55
N LEU A 124 -17.69 9.02 -2.22
CA LEU A 124 -17.01 10.27 -1.90
C LEU A 124 -16.57 11.01 -3.17
N LEU A 125 -16.42 10.29 -4.28
CA LEU A 125 -15.98 10.84 -5.55
C LEU A 125 -16.89 10.39 -6.70
N SER A 126 -17.19 11.29 -7.63
CA SER A 126 -17.87 10.94 -8.88
C SER A 126 -16.99 10.02 -9.73
N PRO A 127 -17.54 8.99 -10.42
CA PRO A 127 -16.79 8.11 -11.32
C PRO A 127 -16.03 8.83 -12.44
N ASP A 128 -16.48 10.03 -12.83
CA ASP A 128 -15.85 10.81 -13.90
C ASP A 128 -14.78 11.78 -13.39
N ALA A 129 -14.75 12.09 -12.08
CA ALA A 129 -13.82 13.08 -11.54
C ALA A 129 -12.34 12.76 -11.79
N PRO A 130 -11.84 11.50 -11.67
CA PRO A 130 -10.44 11.23 -11.99
C PRO A 130 -10.09 11.47 -13.47
N LYS A 131 -11.06 11.37 -14.39
CA LYS A 131 -10.83 11.54 -15.83
C LYS A 131 -10.59 13.00 -16.21
N GLU A 132 -10.96 13.93 -15.35
CA GLU A 132 -10.76 15.37 -15.55
C GLU A 132 -9.31 15.80 -15.28
N PHE A 133 -8.49 14.93 -14.67
CA PHE A 133 -7.11 15.23 -14.30
C PHE A 133 -6.11 14.47 -15.17
N ASN A 134 -4.99 15.13 -15.48
CA ASN A 134 -3.88 14.49 -16.17
C ASN A 134 -2.96 13.80 -15.15
N PHE A 135 -2.76 12.49 -15.30
CA PHE A 135 -1.86 11.70 -14.45
C PHE A 135 -0.61 11.19 -15.19
N GLY A 136 -0.35 11.73 -16.37
CA GLY A 136 0.76 11.35 -17.24
C GLY A 136 0.29 10.48 -18.42
N GLU A 137 1.11 10.46 -19.47
CA GLU A 137 0.82 9.72 -20.70
C GLU A 137 1.55 8.37 -20.76
N ASP A 138 2.72 8.25 -20.10
CA ASP A 138 3.50 7.02 -20.08
C ASP A 138 3.11 6.17 -18.85
N PRO A 139 2.41 5.04 -19.02
CA PRO A 139 1.97 4.21 -17.90
C PRO A 139 3.12 3.51 -17.15
N ARG A 140 4.37 3.60 -17.65
CA ARG A 140 5.56 2.99 -17.03
C ARG A 140 6.25 3.92 -16.03
N LEU A 141 5.88 5.19 -15.99
CA LEU A 141 6.54 6.22 -15.19
C LEU A 141 5.52 6.93 -14.31
N ALA A 142 5.84 7.05 -13.02
CA ALA A 142 5.09 7.91 -12.12
C ALA A 142 5.57 9.35 -12.26
N ASP A 143 4.72 10.24 -12.79
CA ASP A 143 5.01 11.67 -12.87
C ASP A 143 4.62 12.37 -11.56
N PHE A 144 5.59 12.48 -10.65
CA PHE A 144 5.38 13.12 -9.36
C PHE A 144 5.03 14.62 -9.45
N GLY A 145 5.39 15.30 -10.55
CA GLY A 145 5.01 16.68 -10.79
C GLY A 145 3.51 16.81 -11.03
N LEU A 146 2.96 16.00 -11.95
CA LEU A 146 1.52 15.96 -12.21
C LEU A 146 0.73 15.47 -10.98
N LEU A 147 1.26 14.50 -10.23
CA LEU A 147 0.63 14.02 -8.99
C LEU A 147 0.54 15.12 -7.94
N TRP A 148 1.60 15.91 -7.76
CA TRP A 148 1.62 17.06 -6.85
C TRP A 148 0.54 18.09 -7.21
N GLU A 149 0.39 18.38 -8.50
CA GLU A 149 -0.59 19.35 -8.99
C GLU A 149 -2.04 18.86 -8.91
N ASN A 150 -2.28 17.58 -9.20
CA ASN A 150 -3.62 17.06 -9.47
C ASN A 150 -4.18 16.18 -8.35
N ARG A 151 -3.38 15.33 -7.71
CA ARG A 151 -3.89 14.41 -6.68
C ARG A 151 -4.49 15.16 -5.50
N LYS A 152 -3.87 16.26 -5.07
CA LYS A 152 -4.39 17.08 -3.97
C LYS A 152 -5.76 17.67 -4.29
N LYS A 153 -5.97 18.14 -5.52
CA LYS A 153 -7.26 18.68 -5.98
C LYS A 153 -8.33 17.59 -6.00
N LEU A 154 -8.00 16.41 -6.53
CA LEU A 154 -8.89 15.26 -6.55
C LEU A 154 -9.32 14.84 -5.14
N LEU A 155 -8.37 14.73 -4.21
CA LEU A 155 -8.67 14.37 -2.81
C LEU A 155 -9.49 15.46 -2.10
N TRP A 156 -9.35 16.72 -2.51
CA TRP A 156 -10.17 17.81 -1.97
C TRP A 156 -11.64 17.67 -2.39
N LEU A 157 -11.92 17.26 -3.62
CA LEU A 157 -13.29 16.96 -4.07
C LEU A 157 -13.92 15.84 -3.22
N ALA A 158 -13.14 14.80 -2.89
CA ALA A 158 -13.60 13.74 -2.01
C ALA A 158 -13.91 14.24 -0.60
N TRP A 159 -13.06 15.13 -0.06
CA TRP A 159 -13.28 15.75 1.24
C TRP A 159 -14.55 16.63 1.29
N GLU A 160 -14.87 17.34 0.21
CA GLU A 160 -16.09 18.18 0.16
C GLU A 160 -17.39 17.35 0.21
N THR A 161 -17.32 16.06 -0.09
CA THR A 161 -18.46 15.14 -0.09
C THR A 161 -18.59 14.35 1.22
N PHE A 162 -17.53 14.29 2.03
CA PHE A 162 -17.46 13.53 3.29
C PHE A 162 -18.23 14.20 4.44
#